data_AF-A0A182YR89-F1
#
_entry.id   AF-A0A182YR89-F1
#
_cell.length_a   1.000
_cell.length_b   1.000
_cell.length_c   1.000
_cell.angle_alpha   90.00
_cell.angle_beta   90.00
_cell.angle_gamma   90.00
#
_symmetry.space_group_name_H-M   'P 1'
#
loop_
_entity.id
_entity.type
_entity.pdbx_description
1 polymer ?
#
loop_
_entity_poly.entity_id
_entity_poly.type
_entity_poly.pdbx_seq_one_letter_code
_entity_poly.pdbx_strand_id
1 'polypeptide(L)'
;MLCSFRSYRSKVQQSMHTGAAYDEVYRPRWFAYEAMMFMANATEDNDHADTNKWNISPLTNLKIIKKSTAPWTDPPDQNDQRVITRLRIGHTRLTHTHRLKKESPLICSLCGVDLTIVVP
;
A
#
# COMPACT_ATOMS: atom_id res chain seq x y z
N MET A 1 12.50 -5.32 -8.41
CA MET A 1 13.14 -6.37 -7.58
C MET A 1 12.17 -7.49 -7.25
N LEU A 2 11.06 -7.24 -6.54
CA LEU A 2 10.05 -8.26 -6.19
C LEU A 2 9.39 -8.96 -7.39
N CYS A 3 9.08 -8.22 -8.46
CA CYS A 3 8.45 -8.80 -9.65
C CYS A 3 9.35 -9.83 -10.34
N SER A 4 10.66 -9.57 -10.40
CA SER A 4 11.66 -10.49 -10.93
C SER A 4 11.70 -11.78 -10.10
N PHE A 5 11.77 -11.65 -8.76
CA PHE A 5 11.74 -12.80 -7.85
C PHE A 5 10.51 -13.69 -8.06
N ARG A 6 9.31 -13.08 -8.10
CA ARG A 6 8.05 -13.81 -8.33
C ARG A 6 8.06 -14.58 -9.66
N SER A 7 8.57 -13.95 -10.73
CA SER A 7 8.67 -14.59 -12.04
C SER A 7 9.65 -15.78 -12.04
N TYR A 8 10.84 -15.61 -11.46
CA TYR A 8 11.82 -16.70 -11.37
C TYR A 8 11.30 -17.85 -10.50
N ARG A 9 10.68 -17.54 -9.35
CA ARG A 9 10.07 -18.54 -8.46
C ARG A 9 8.99 -19.35 -9.17
N SER A 10 8.12 -18.69 -9.94
CA SER A 10 7.07 -19.37 -10.72
C SER A 10 7.65 -20.38 -11.71
N LYS A 11 8.74 -20.03 -12.41
CA LYS A 11 9.43 -20.95 -13.35
C LYS A 11 10.06 -22.15 -12.65
N VAL A 12 10.65 -21.94 -11.46
CA VAL A 12 11.19 -23.01 -10.62
C VAL A 12 10.07 -23.95 -10.17
N GLN A 13 8.94 -23.41 -9.70
CA GLN A 13 7.82 -24.23 -9.27
C GLN A 13 7.19 -25.02 -10.43
N GLN A 14 7.07 -24.40 -11.60
CA GLN A 14 6.55 -25.08 -12.80
C GLN A 14 7.43 -26.24 -13.26
N SER A 15 8.77 -26.08 -13.23
CA SER A 15 9.68 -27.17 -13.59
C SER A 15 9.62 -28.35 -12.61
N MET A 16 9.37 -28.08 -11.33
CA MET A 16 9.19 -29.13 -10.32
C MET A 16 7.88 -29.92 -10.51
N HIS A 17 6.79 -29.27 -10.93
CA HIS A 17 5.49 -29.93 -11.14
C HIS A 17 5.47 -30.83 -12.38
N THR A 18 6.33 -30.58 -13.36
CA THR A 18 6.43 -31.40 -14.59
C THR A 18 7.17 -32.72 -14.41
N GLY A 19 7.47 -33.14 -13.16
CA GLY A 19 8.14 -34.42 -12.88
C GLY A 19 9.62 -34.44 -13.25
N ALA A 20 10.24 -33.27 -13.37
CA ALA A 20 11.65 -33.12 -13.71
C ALA A 20 12.53 -33.81 -12.66
N ALA A 21 13.49 -34.63 -13.10
CA ALA A 21 14.56 -35.12 -12.23
C ALA A 21 15.32 -33.92 -11.63
N TYR A 22 16.01 -34.09 -10.50
CA TYR A 22 16.69 -32.98 -9.81
C TYR A 22 17.62 -32.15 -10.73
N ASP A 23 18.24 -32.78 -11.73
CA ASP A 23 19.10 -32.12 -12.73
C ASP A 23 18.33 -31.32 -13.81
N GLU A 24 17.02 -31.49 -13.93
CA GLU A 24 16.15 -30.81 -14.90
C GLU A 24 15.39 -29.62 -14.31
N VAL A 25 15.52 -29.36 -13.00
CA VAL A 25 14.87 -28.23 -12.35
C VAL A 25 15.50 -26.92 -12.80
N TYR A 26 14.69 -26.07 -13.45
CA TYR A 26 15.08 -24.72 -13.88
C TYR A 26 15.84 -23.95 -12.80
N ARG A 27 17.10 -23.59 -13.06
CA ARG A 27 17.94 -22.78 -12.14
C ARG A 27 17.95 -21.30 -12.55
N PRO A 28 17.46 -20.38 -11.69
CA PRO A 28 17.48 -18.96 -11.98
C PRO A 28 18.90 -18.42 -12.14
N ARG A 29 19.16 -17.73 -13.27
CA ARG A 29 20.45 -17.03 -13.51
C ARG A 29 20.53 -15.66 -12.84
N TRP A 30 19.47 -15.25 -12.14
CA TRP A 30 19.41 -13.95 -11.53
C TRP A 30 20.19 -13.94 -10.21
N PHE A 31 21.25 -13.13 -10.15
CA PHE A 31 22.24 -13.14 -9.06
C PHE A 31 21.65 -12.94 -7.66
N ALA A 32 20.50 -12.27 -7.55
CA ALA A 32 19.84 -12.01 -6.27
C ALA A 32 18.82 -13.06 -5.87
N TYR A 33 18.56 -14.09 -6.69
CA TYR A 33 17.47 -15.05 -6.47
C TYR A 33 17.59 -15.79 -5.13
N GLU A 34 18.76 -16.40 -4.86
CA GLU A 34 19.04 -17.11 -3.59
C GLU A 34 18.95 -16.17 -2.39
N ALA A 35 19.58 -14.99 -2.50
CA ALA A 35 19.55 -13.96 -1.47
C ALA A 35 18.13 -13.43 -1.20
N MET A 36 17.19 -13.64 -2.12
CA MET A 36 15.79 -13.21 -2.03
C MET A 36 14.84 -14.33 -1.59
N MET A 37 15.34 -15.56 -1.39
CA MET A 37 14.53 -16.68 -0.93
C MET A 37 13.92 -16.45 0.46
N PHE A 38 14.44 -15.55 1.30
CA PHE A 38 13.78 -15.17 2.56
C PHE A 38 12.37 -14.61 2.36
N MET A 39 12.06 -14.05 1.18
CA MET A 39 10.73 -13.53 0.86
C MET A 39 9.73 -14.64 0.47
N ALA A 40 10.20 -15.88 0.30
CA ALA A 40 9.37 -17.04 0.04
C ALA A 40 8.27 -17.19 1.11
N ASN A 41 8.70 -17.13 2.37
CA ASN A 41 7.84 -17.35 3.53
C ASN A 41 6.86 -16.18 3.72
N ALA A 42 7.27 -14.96 3.35
CA ALA A 42 6.40 -13.78 3.41
C ALA A 42 5.24 -13.83 2.40
N THR A 43 5.25 -14.79 1.46
CA THR A 43 4.15 -15.00 0.50
C THR A 43 3.24 -16.17 0.85
N GLU A 44 3.57 -16.96 1.87
CA GLU A 44 2.72 -18.06 2.35
C GLU A 44 1.64 -17.57 3.32
N ASP A 45 1.77 -16.35 3.86
CA ASP A 45 0.75 -15.66 4.66
C ASP A 45 -0.39 -15.07 3.79
N ASN A 46 -0.82 -15.79 2.74
CA ASN A 46 -2.02 -15.46 1.97
C ASN A 46 -3.29 -16.02 2.65
N ASP A 47 -3.33 -16.02 3.98
CA ASP A 47 -4.58 -16.23 4.69
C ASP A 47 -5.40 -14.94 4.60
N HIS A 48 -6.56 -15.08 3.95
CA HIS A 48 -7.58 -14.06 3.73
C HIS A 48 -8.25 -13.66 5.06
N ALA A 49 -7.47 -13.08 5.98
CA ALA A 49 -7.89 -12.61 7.30
C ALA A 49 -7.63 -11.10 7.48
N ASP A 50 -7.82 -10.31 6.42
CA ASP A 50 -7.57 -8.87 6.45
C ASP A 50 -8.73 -8.08 7.09
N THR A 51 -9.98 -8.54 6.92
CA THR A 51 -11.17 -7.79 7.36
C THR A 51 -11.31 -7.71 8.88
N ASN A 52 -10.97 -8.78 9.58
CA ASN A 52 -11.01 -8.85 11.05
C ASN A 52 -9.80 -8.12 11.67
N LYS A 53 -8.60 -8.21 11.09
CA LYS A 53 -7.41 -7.47 11.56
C LYS A 53 -7.56 -5.96 11.39
N TRP A 54 -8.20 -5.51 10.29
CA TRP A 54 -8.48 -4.10 10.10
C TRP A 54 -9.32 -3.53 11.24
N ASN A 55 -10.41 -4.18 11.65
CA ASN A 55 -11.28 -3.63 12.71
C ASN A 55 -10.62 -3.61 14.09
N ILE A 56 -9.71 -4.55 14.37
CA ILE A 56 -9.08 -4.72 15.70
C ILE A 56 -7.80 -3.87 15.84
N SER A 57 -7.20 -3.43 14.72
CA SER A 57 -5.96 -2.64 14.76
C SER A 57 -6.15 -1.24 15.40
N PRO A 58 -5.10 -0.63 16.00
CA PRO A 58 -5.15 0.74 16.49
C PRO A 58 -5.57 1.75 15.42
N LEU A 59 -6.05 2.93 15.84
CA LEU A 59 -6.33 4.04 14.93
C LEU A 59 -5.02 4.49 14.25
N THR A 60 -4.93 4.28 12.94
CA THR A 60 -3.84 4.76 12.10
C THR A 60 -4.26 6.01 11.34
N ASN A 61 -3.29 6.77 10.82
CA ASN A 61 -3.58 7.90 9.93
C ASN A 61 -4.44 7.49 8.71
N LEU A 62 -4.31 6.25 8.24
CA LEU A 62 -5.15 5.72 7.17
C LEU A 62 -6.59 5.51 7.62
N LYS A 63 -6.82 5.01 8.85
CA LYS A 63 -8.18 4.84 9.40
C LYS A 63 -8.91 6.16 9.63
N ILE A 64 -8.18 7.22 9.93
CA ILE A 64 -8.73 8.57 10.05
C ILE A 64 -9.32 9.02 8.70
N ILE A 65 -8.66 8.67 7.60
CA ILE A 65 -9.05 9.06 6.24
C ILE A 65 -10.05 8.06 5.63
N LYS A 66 -9.94 6.77 5.96
CA LYS A 66 -10.70 5.69 5.35
C LYS A 66 -11.11 4.65 6.39
N LYS A 67 -12.41 4.55 6.66
CA LYS A 67 -12.93 3.64 7.70
C LYS A 67 -12.95 2.17 7.29
N SER A 68 -12.94 1.88 5.99
CA SER A 68 -13.04 0.53 5.43
C SER A 68 -11.86 0.20 4.51
N THR A 69 -11.51 -1.08 4.40
CA THR A 69 -10.55 -1.54 3.39
C THR A 69 -11.13 -1.51 1.98
N ALA A 70 -12.47 -1.49 1.83
CA ALA A 70 -13.17 -1.47 0.55
C ALA A 70 -12.68 -0.33 -0.36
N PRO A 71 -12.47 -0.56 -1.67
CA PRO A 71 -12.03 0.49 -2.61
C PRO A 71 -12.95 1.73 -2.57
N TRP A 72 -12.38 2.91 -2.76
CA TRP A 72 -13.18 4.11 -2.94
C TRP A 72 -13.85 4.10 -4.31
N THR A 73 -15.10 4.56 -4.37
CA THR A 73 -15.81 4.78 -5.62
C THR A 73 -15.35 6.11 -6.21
N ASP A 74 -14.19 6.09 -6.86
CA ASP A 74 -13.55 7.29 -7.40
C ASP A 74 -14.06 7.63 -8.82
N PRO A 75 -14.02 8.92 -9.20
CA PRO A 75 -14.34 9.34 -10.57
C PRO A 75 -13.44 8.63 -11.58
N PRO A 76 -13.93 8.36 -12.80
CA PRO A 76 -13.12 7.73 -13.84
C PRO A 76 -12.03 8.66 -14.40
N ASP A 77 -12.20 9.98 -14.27
CA ASP A 77 -11.22 10.96 -14.75
C ASP A 77 -9.98 11.02 -13.85
N GLN A 78 -8.81 11.01 -14.47
CA GLN A 78 -7.53 10.98 -13.75
C GLN A 78 -7.22 12.30 -13.02
N ASN A 79 -7.69 13.44 -13.52
CA ASN A 79 -7.49 14.72 -12.83
C ASN A 79 -8.34 14.76 -11.57
N ASP A 80 -9.59 14.32 -11.67
CA ASP A 80 -10.50 14.24 -10.52
C ASP A 80 -9.97 13.27 -9.45
N GLN A 81 -9.41 12.12 -9.85
CA GLN A 81 -8.73 11.19 -8.93
C GLN A 81 -7.55 11.84 -8.19
N ARG A 82 -6.75 12.66 -8.88
CA ARG A 82 -5.63 13.39 -8.26
C ARG A 82 -6.13 14.44 -7.28
N VAL A 83 -7.17 15.18 -7.65
CA VAL A 83 -7.77 16.21 -6.80
C VAL A 83 -8.37 15.57 -5.55
N ILE A 84 -9.20 14.54 -5.68
CA ILE A 84 -9.85 13.89 -4.52
C ILE A 84 -8.82 13.24 -3.59
N THR A 85 -7.76 12.64 -4.14
CA THR A 85 -6.66 12.07 -3.34
C THR A 85 -5.95 13.14 -2.52
N ARG A 86 -5.65 14.30 -3.12
CA ARG A 86 -5.06 15.44 -2.40
C ARG A 86 -5.99 15.97 -1.31
N LEU A 87 -7.29 16.07 -1.58
CA LEU A 87 -8.28 16.52 -0.61
C LEU A 87 -8.41 15.55 0.58
N ARG A 88 -8.40 14.24 0.33
CA ARG A 88 -8.51 13.20 1.38
C ARG A 88 -7.36 13.21 2.39
N ILE A 89 -6.14 13.51 1.93
CA ILE A 89 -4.99 13.69 2.82
C ILE A 89 -4.92 15.11 3.42
N GLY A 90 -5.93 15.95 3.17
CA GLY A 90 -6.01 17.32 3.66
C GLY A 90 -4.96 18.24 3.03
N HIS A 91 -4.65 18.07 1.75
CA HIS A 91 -3.71 18.90 0.98
C HIS A 91 -4.48 19.96 0.19
N THR A 92 -4.83 21.04 0.87
CA THR A 92 -5.58 22.18 0.32
C THR A 92 -4.72 23.44 0.35
N ARG A 93 -5.08 24.50 -0.38
CA ARG A 93 -4.30 25.76 -0.37
C ARG A 93 -4.04 26.28 1.05
N LEU A 94 -4.99 26.12 1.97
CA LEU A 94 -4.88 26.57 3.36
C LEU A 94 -3.95 25.67 4.18
N THR A 95 -4.07 24.35 4.02
CA THR A 95 -3.30 23.36 4.80
C THR A 95 -1.95 23.00 4.17
N HIS A 96 -1.71 23.43 2.93
CA HIS A 96 -0.50 23.15 2.14
C HIS A 96 0.77 23.66 2.82
N THR A 97 0.75 24.91 3.28
CA THR A 97 1.88 25.57 3.96
C THR A 97 2.19 24.86 5.29
N HIS A 98 1.18 24.58 6.10
CA HIS A 98 1.35 23.87 7.37
C HIS A 98 1.98 22.47 7.18
N ARG A 99 1.41 21.64 6.30
CA ARG A 99 1.87 20.26 6.09
C ARG A 99 3.26 20.17 5.45
N LEU A 100 3.63 21.10 4.57
CA LEU A 100 4.94 21.07 3.91
C LEU A 100 6.04 21.78 4.68
N LYS A 101 5.72 22.87 5.40
CA LYS A 101 6.72 23.68 6.12
C LYS A 101 6.81 23.36 7.62
N LYS A 102 5.95 22.47 8.15
CA LYS A 102 5.84 22.18 9.59
C LYS A 102 5.58 23.42 10.47
N GLU A 103 4.97 24.45 9.90
CA GLU A 103 4.53 25.65 10.63
C GLU A 103 3.40 25.27 11.62
N SER A 104 2.98 26.13 12.55
CA SER A 104 1.88 25.81 13.48
C SER A 104 0.53 25.65 12.73
N PRO A 105 -0.41 24.82 13.23
CA PRO A 105 -1.73 24.66 12.63
C PRO A 105 -2.42 26.02 12.49
N LEU A 106 -3.17 26.20 11.39
CA LEU A 106 -4.01 27.38 11.24
C LEU A 106 -5.21 27.22 12.17
N ILE A 107 -5.35 28.12 13.15
CA ILE A 107 -6.49 28.15 14.07
C ILE A 107 -7.53 29.12 13.52
N CYS A 108 -8.80 28.71 13.51
CA CYS A 108 -9.90 29.61 13.17
C CYS A 108 -10.04 30.71 14.21
N SER A 109 -9.99 31.98 13.81
CA SER A 109 -10.11 33.13 14.71
C SER A 109 -11.48 33.26 15.38
N LEU A 110 -12.52 32.61 14.83
CA LEU A 110 -13.89 32.68 15.36
C LEU A 110 -14.23 31.57 16.35
N CYS A 111 -13.69 30.37 16.15
CA CYS A 111 -14.02 29.21 16.99
C CYS A 111 -12.82 28.59 17.71
N GLY A 112 -11.60 29.02 17.44
CA GLY A 112 -10.39 28.49 18.09
C GLY A 112 -10.03 27.06 17.71
N VAL A 113 -10.67 26.50 16.67
CA VAL A 113 -10.45 25.13 16.20
C VAL A 113 -9.43 25.10 15.07
N ASP A 114 -8.60 24.05 15.04
CA ASP A 114 -7.68 23.78 13.94
C ASP A 114 -8.42 23.62 12.61
N LEU A 115 -8.04 24.44 11.62
CA LEU A 115 -8.53 24.38 10.25
C LEU A 115 -7.93 23.16 9.55
N THR A 116 -8.58 22.02 9.73
CA THR A 116 -8.28 20.79 8.99
C THR A 116 -9.41 20.52 8.00
N ILE A 117 -9.07 20.28 6.74
CA ILE A 117 -10.00 19.74 5.77
C ILE A 117 -9.74 18.25 5.73
N VAL A 118 -10.63 17.47 6.35
CA VAL A 118 -10.72 16.03 6.13
C VAL A 118 -12.07 15.81 5.45
N VAL A 119 -12.04 15.53 4.16
CA VAL A 119 -13.24 15.09 3.44
C VAL A 119 -13.43 13.61 3.77
N PRO A 120 -14.54 13.21 4.43
CA PRO A 120 -14.82 11.81 4.76
C PRO A 120 -15.12 10.95 3.54
#